data_AF-A0AAV5ZK23-F1
#
_entry.id   AF-A0AAV5ZK23-F1
#
_cell.length_a   1.000
_cell.length_b   1.000
_cell.length_c   1.000
_cell.angle_alpha   90.00
_cell.angle_beta   90.00
_cell.angle_gamma   90.00
#
_symmetry.space_group_name_H-M   'P 1'
#
loop_
_entity.id
_entity.type
_entity.pdbx_description
1 polymer ?
#
loop_
_entity_poly.entity_id
_entity_poly.type
_entity_poly.pdbx_seq_one_letter_code
_entity_poly.pdbx_strand_id
1 'polypeptide(L)'
;MRRGQEGGRARARAPDGSQDPARSRSLPVGLGDPHLRPAEYDFVAARRRLEAKPKSAGEKLTTLEDAAGRVKDGDHVVAGGCLFSRTPMALVREILRQRRTGLTLSRNLMCTEGELMMAAGAVERVVTAWMSIGLPWGVSKVMRHYVETGKVALEEWSHLAFGLRFRAAGMGVPFLPSLTMLGSDLMGVGGMKTLADPYTGQTLAAVPALFPDVTLLHASRADRFGNCQIDGYPHMDADMARAATTVLVTTEELVSDEEIRRRPDRTVIPGFLVDALVLQPFGSYPHEVWGRYHADFEHFAEYTADIDRRGVEAAVSDYLARYVHAPASFEDYLELFGGARLKRAQDAARELTGTL
;
A
#
# COMPACT_ATOMS: atom_id res chain seq x y z
N MET A 1 -30.16 -49.23 26.28
CA MET A 1 -29.08 -49.76 27.13
C MET A 1 -27.94 -48.76 27.14
N ARG A 2 -27.44 -48.44 28.35
CA ARG A 2 -26.38 -47.45 28.63
C ARG A 2 -24.99 -47.94 28.23
N ARG A 3 -24.09 -46.94 28.06
CA ARG A 3 -22.64 -46.84 28.41
C ARG A 3 -21.86 -46.39 27.16
N GLY A 4 -21.05 -45.33 27.15
CA GLY A 4 -20.57 -44.42 28.18
C GLY A 4 -19.23 -43.85 27.68
N GLN A 5 -19.11 -42.53 27.57
CA GLN A 5 -17.82 -41.84 27.51
C GLN A 5 -18.02 -40.43 28.07
N GLU A 6 -17.56 -40.27 29.31
CA GLU A 6 -17.53 -39.02 30.05
C GLU A 6 -16.28 -38.21 29.68
N GLY A 7 -16.44 -36.88 29.67
CA GLY A 7 -15.52 -35.96 30.36
C GLY A 7 -14.21 -35.61 29.67
N GLY A 8 -14.21 -34.52 28.88
CA GLY A 8 -12.97 -33.89 28.44
C GLY A 8 -13.14 -32.68 27.52
N ARG A 9 -14.09 -31.77 27.76
CA ARG A 9 -14.12 -30.48 27.03
C ARG A 9 -13.07 -29.55 27.66
N ALA A 10 -11.93 -29.40 27.01
CA ALA A 10 -11.04 -28.28 27.25
C ALA A 10 -11.83 -26.98 27.00
N ARG A 11 -12.19 -26.28 28.08
CA ARG A 11 -12.75 -24.92 27.98
C ARG A 11 -11.62 -24.02 27.48
N ALA A 12 -11.80 -23.41 26.31
CA ALA A 12 -11.00 -22.28 25.89
C ALA A 12 -11.03 -21.23 27.01
N ARG A 13 -9.85 -20.84 27.50
CA ARG A 13 -9.69 -19.80 28.51
C ARG A 13 -10.10 -18.49 27.84
N ALA A 14 -11.16 -17.85 28.34
CA ALA A 14 -11.46 -16.47 27.95
C ALA A 14 -10.23 -15.60 28.28
N PRO A 15 -9.87 -14.63 27.43
CA PRO A 15 -8.82 -13.68 27.78
C PRO A 15 -9.27 -12.93 29.05
N ASP A 16 -8.42 -12.95 30.06
CA ASP A 16 -8.58 -12.21 31.30
C ASP A 16 -8.36 -10.73 31.01
N GLY A 17 -9.42 -10.08 30.51
CA GLY A 17 -9.49 -8.63 30.33
C GLY A 17 -9.53 -7.88 31.66
N SER A 18 -8.63 -8.16 32.61
CA SER A 18 -8.33 -7.22 33.68
C SER A 18 -7.60 -6.04 33.06
N GLN A 19 -8.35 -5.02 32.66
CA GLN A 19 -7.79 -3.71 32.35
C GLN A 19 -7.16 -3.17 33.63
N ASP A 20 -5.85 -3.34 33.78
CA ASP A 20 -5.07 -2.64 34.79
C ASP A 20 -4.95 -1.17 34.36
N PRO A 21 -5.67 -0.23 35.02
CA PRO A 21 -5.65 1.18 34.63
C PRO A 21 -4.27 1.83 34.83
N ALA A 22 -3.34 1.18 35.54
CA ALA A 22 -1.96 1.66 35.68
C ALA A 22 -1.08 1.31 34.47
N ARG A 23 -1.49 0.32 33.64
CA ARG A 23 -0.82 -0.02 32.36
C ARG A 23 -1.47 0.64 31.15
N SER A 24 -2.68 1.19 31.27
CA SER A 24 -3.31 2.02 30.22
C SER A 24 -2.78 3.46 30.24
N ARG A 25 -1.45 3.64 30.35
CA ARG A 25 -0.87 4.95 30.04
C ARG A 25 -1.12 5.19 28.57
N SER A 26 -2.08 6.05 28.27
CA SER A 26 -2.19 6.69 26.96
C SER A 26 -0.79 7.16 26.59
N LEU A 27 -0.32 6.70 25.44
CA LEU A 27 0.92 7.20 24.87
C LEU A 27 0.82 8.74 24.86
N PRO A 28 1.85 9.46 25.32
CA PRO A 28 1.81 10.91 25.39
C PRO A 28 1.33 11.44 24.05
N VAL A 29 0.26 12.23 24.10
CA VAL A 29 -0.51 12.73 22.95
C VAL A 29 0.45 13.39 21.96
N GLY A 30 0.71 12.64 20.89
CA GLY A 30 1.57 12.96 19.74
C GLY A 30 1.60 11.81 18.71
N LEU A 31 0.57 10.95 18.72
CA LEU A 31 0.28 9.99 17.64
C LEU A 31 -0.75 10.65 16.72
N GLY A 32 -0.48 10.67 15.42
CA GLY A 32 -1.06 11.63 14.49
C GLY A 32 -0.15 12.85 14.38
N ASP A 33 0.28 13.15 13.15
CA ASP A 33 1.11 14.31 12.84
C ASP A 33 0.48 15.61 13.41
N PRO A 34 1.15 16.36 14.30
CA PRO A 34 0.68 17.69 14.74
C PRO A 34 0.72 18.72 13.59
N HIS A 35 1.30 18.38 12.45
CA HIS A 35 1.48 19.21 11.27
C HIS A 35 0.70 18.66 10.08
N LEU A 36 -0.63 18.55 10.20
CA LEU A 36 -1.51 18.43 9.03
C LEU A 36 -1.11 19.49 8.00
N ARG A 37 -0.45 19.07 6.92
CA ARG A 37 -0.01 20.00 5.87
C ARG A 37 -1.29 20.60 5.29
N PRO A 38 -1.58 21.91 5.43
CA PRO A 38 -2.85 22.47 4.97
C PRO A 38 -3.10 22.21 3.48
N ALA A 39 -2.02 22.08 2.70
CA ALA A 39 -2.04 21.69 1.30
C ALA A 39 -2.68 20.31 1.01
N GLU A 40 -2.67 19.38 1.96
CA GLU A 40 -3.32 18.05 1.82
C GLU A 40 -4.84 18.12 1.86
N TYR A 41 -5.36 19.17 2.50
CA TYR A 41 -6.79 19.44 2.63
C TYR A 41 -7.26 20.56 1.70
N ASP A 42 -6.33 21.16 0.94
CA ASP A 42 -6.65 22.17 -0.08
C ASP A 42 -7.18 21.50 -1.35
N PHE A 43 -8.46 21.13 -1.28
CA PHE A 43 -9.23 20.58 -2.38
C PHE A 43 -9.18 21.46 -3.64
N VAL A 44 -9.15 22.78 -3.49
CA VAL A 44 -9.20 23.71 -4.63
C VAL A 44 -7.88 23.69 -5.38
N ALA A 45 -6.75 23.78 -4.66
CA ALA A 45 -5.43 23.67 -5.28
C ALA A 45 -5.21 22.28 -5.89
N ALA A 46 -5.60 21.22 -5.19
CA ALA A 46 -5.50 19.86 -5.72
C ALA A 46 -6.29 19.68 -7.02
N ARG A 47 -7.53 20.17 -7.06
CA ARG A 47 -8.35 20.14 -8.28
C ARG A 47 -7.69 20.89 -9.43
N ARG A 48 -7.11 22.06 -9.18
CA ARG A 48 -6.37 22.82 -10.22
C ARG A 48 -5.18 22.02 -10.77
N ARG A 49 -4.42 21.32 -9.91
CA ARG A 49 -3.32 20.44 -10.35
C ARG A 49 -3.83 19.30 -11.24
N LEU A 50 -4.90 18.63 -10.82
CA LEU A 50 -5.50 17.53 -11.60
C LEU A 50 -6.11 18.00 -12.93
N GLU A 51 -6.70 19.19 -12.97
CA GLU A 51 -7.23 19.79 -14.20
C GLU A 51 -6.11 20.20 -15.17
N ALA A 52 -4.99 20.71 -14.65
CA ALA A 52 -3.82 21.10 -15.44
C ALA A 52 -2.98 19.90 -15.94
N LYS A 53 -3.16 18.72 -15.34
CA LYS A 53 -2.45 17.49 -15.73
C LYS A 53 -2.65 17.17 -17.22
N PRO A 54 -1.57 16.94 -18.00
CA PRO A 54 -1.67 16.47 -19.37
C PRO A 54 -2.32 15.07 -19.46
N LYS A 55 -3.49 14.98 -20.10
CA LYS A 55 -4.20 13.71 -20.33
C LYS A 55 -3.82 13.14 -21.69
N SER A 56 -2.52 12.89 -21.89
CA SER A 56 -1.98 12.45 -23.18
C SER A 56 -2.47 11.05 -23.55
N ALA A 57 -2.90 10.89 -24.81
CA ALA A 57 -3.23 9.61 -25.43
C ALA A 57 -2.02 8.94 -26.13
N GLY A 58 -0.82 9.52 -25.99
CA GLY A 58 0.42 8.98 -26.55
C GLY A 58 0.97 7.78 -25.77
N GLU A 59 2.06 7.20 -26.28
CA GLU A 59 2.75 6.10 -25.61
C GLU A 59 3.30 6.52 -24.25
N LYS A 60 3.28 5.57 -23.30
CA LYS A 60 3.67 5.78 -21.90
C LYS A 60 4.88 4.96 -21.46
N LEU A 61 5.39 4.11 -22.34
CA LEU A 61 6.49 3.20 -22.04
C LEU A 61 7.76 3.98 -21.69
N THR A 62 8.39 3.57 -20.59
CA THR A 62 9.62 4.16 -20.08
C THR A 62 10.38 3.15 -19.23
N THR A 63 11.58 3.52 -18.77
CA THR A 63 12.42 2.70 -17.89
C THR A 63 11.93 2.78 -16.44
N LEU A 64 12.34 1.82 -15.61
CA LEU A 64 12.00 1.85 -14.18
C LEU A 64 12.62 3.07 -13.49
N GLU A 65 13.86 3.40 -13.87
CA GLU A 65 14.63 4.53 -13.38
C GLU A 65 13.93 5.86 -13.70
N ASP A 66 13.50 6.05 -14.95
CA ASP A 66 12.81 7.27 -15.40
C ASP A 66 11.43 7.40 -14.73
N ALA A 67 10.71 6.29 -14.57
CA ALA A 67 9.42 6.30 -13.88
C ALA A 67 9.59 6.70 -12.41
N ALA A 68 10.46 6.02 -11.67
CA ALA A 68 10.74 6.33 -10.26
C ALA A 68 11.37 7.72 -10.07
N GLY A 69 12.12 8.21 -11.06
CA GLY A 69 12.69 9.56 -11.08
C GLY A 69 11.66 10.68 -11.12
N ARG A 70 10.38 10.37 -11.39
CA ARG A 70 9.27 11.32 -11.29
C ARG A 70 8.84 11.59 -9.85
N VAL A 71 9.15 10.69 -8.91
CA VAL A 71 9.00 10.93 -7.47
C VAL A 71 10.05 11.93 -7.03
N LYS A 72 9.62 12.98 -6.32
CA LYS A 72 10.46 14.04 -5.76
C LYS A 72 10.48 13.93 -4.25
N ASP A 73 11.54 14.47 -3.65
CA ASP A 73 11.62 14.57 -2.20
C ASP A 73 10.45 15.42 -1.69
N GLY A 74 9.85 15.02 -0.57
CA GLY A 74 8.66 15.69 -0.02
C GLY A 74 7.31 15.21 -0.56
N ASP A 75 7.29 14.42 -1.64
CA ASP A 75 6.05 13.96 -2.28
C ASP A 75 5.18 13.13 -1.33
N HIS A 76 3.86 13.31 -1.47
CA HIS A 76 2.89 12.36 -0.94
C HIS A 76 2.70 11.20 -1.92
N VAL A 77 3.32 10.06 -1.59
CA VAL A 77 3.30 8.83 -2.39
C VAL A 77 2.24 7.86 -1.88
N VAL A 78 1.43 7.34 -2.80
CA VAL A 78 0.49 6.24 -2.53
C VAL A 78 0.93 4.98 -3.25
N ALA A 79 0.87 3.84 -2.56
CA ALA A 79 1.12 2.53 -3.17
C ALA A 79 -0.19 1.73 -3.29
N GLY A 80 -0.45 1.20 -4.48
CA GLY A 80 -1.59 0.33 -4.76
C GLY A 80 -1.48 -1.07 -4.16
N GLY A 81 -2.40 -1.95 -4.56
CA GLY A 81 -2.46 -3.29 -4.00
C GLY A 81 -2.96 -3.31 -2.55
N CYS A 82 -2.80 -4.44 -1.89
CA CYS A 82 -3.21 -4.64 -0.49
C CYS A 82 -2.34 -5.72 0.17
N LEU A 83 -1.79 -5.47 1.36
CA LEU A 83 -0.88 -6.41 2.02
C LEU A 83 0.27 -6.83 1.08
N PHE A 84 0.47 -8.13 0.91
CA PHE A 84 1.37 -8.72 -0.05
C PHE A 84 0.73 -9.00 -1.41
N SER A 85 -0.41 -8.39 -1.75
CA SER A 85 -1.02 -8.48 -3.09
C SER A 85 -0.65 -7.26 -3.92
N ARG A 86 -0.07 -7.50 -5.10
CA ARG A 86 0.12 -6.55 -6.20
C ARG A 86 0.75 -5.22 -5.78
N THR A 87 1.70 -5.30 -4.86
CA THR A 87 2.44 -4.14 -4.38
C THR A 87 3.48 -3.78 -5.42
N PRO A 88 3.62 -2.52 -5.86
CA PRO A 88 4.57 -2.13 -6.89
C PRO A 88 6.02 -2.10 -6.36
N MET A 89 6.54 -3.27 -5.95
CA MET A 89 7.81 -3.43 -5.27
C MET A 89 9.00 -2.97 -6.13
N ALA A 90 8.93 -3.13 -7.44
CA ALA A 90 9.95 -2.60 -8.35
C ALA A 90 10.08 -1.07 -8.25
N LEU A 91 8.95 -0.35 -8.29
CA LEU A 91 8.96 1.12 -8.12
C LEU A 91 9.42 1.51 -6.72
N VAL A 92 8.95 0.82 -5.67
CA VAL A 92 9.37 1.08 -4.28
C VAL A 92 10.88 0.93 -4.14
N ARG A 93 11.46 -0.19 -4.61
CA ARG A 93 12.90 -0.44 -4.51
C ARG A 93 13.70 0.59 -5.30
N GLU A 94 13.25 0.95 -6.50
CA GLU A 94 13.94 1.94 -7.31
C GLU A 94 13.92 3.33 -6.66
N ILE A 95 12.80 3.76 -6.06
CA ILE A 95 12.71 5.00 -5.28
C ILE A 95 13.75 5.01 -4.13
N LEU A 96 13.88 3.88 -3.41
CA LEU A 96 14.88 3.73 -2.34
C LEU A 96 16.32 3.74 -2.86
N ARG A 97 16.57 3.14 -4.03
CA ARG A 97 17.88 3.14 -4.69
C ARG A 97 18.28 4.56 -5.12
N GLN A 98 17.30 5.35 -5.57
CA GLN A 98 17.46 6.77 -5.88
C GLN A 98 17.55 7.70 -4.66
N ARG A 99 17.49 7.15 -3.43
CA ARG A 99 17.67 7.88 -2.17
C ARG A 99 16.67 9.04 -1.96
N ARG A 100 15.43 8.87 -2.44
CA ARG A 100 14.36 9.85 -2.16
C ARG A 100 14.09 9.94 -0.67
N THR A 101 13.78 11.15 -0.18
CA THR A 101 13.57 11.41 1.25
C THR A 101 12.44 12.42 1.51
N GLY A 102 12.06 12.59 2.78
CA GLY A 102 10.97 13.46 3.20
C GLY A 102 9.60 13.04 2.67
N LEU A 103 9.44 11.79 2.24
CA LEU A 103 8.20 11.33 1.64
C LEU A 103 7.11 11.12 2.71
N THR A 104 5.86 11.31 2.32
CA THR A 104 4.74 10.66 3.01
C THR A 104 4.35 9.42 2.23
N LEU A 105 4.29 8.25 2.89
CA LEU A 105 3.79 7.02 2.28
C LEU A 105 2.37 6.70 2.78
N SER A 106 1.44 6.54 1.85
CA SER A 106 0.06 6.20 2.10
C SER A 106 -0.31 4.86 1.47
N ARG A 107 -0.84 3.94 2.27
CA ARG A 107 -1.34 2.64 1.79
C ARG A 107 -2.33 2.07 2.77
N ASN A 108 -3.45 1.50 2.30
CA ASN A 108 -4.53 1.11 3.21
C ASN A 108 -4.13 -0.04 4.13
N LEU A 109 -3.64 -1.14 3.53
CA LEU A 109 -3.10 -2.29 4.24
C LEU A 109 -1.63 -2.42 3.84
N MET A 110 -0.76 -1.87 4.69
CA MET A 110 0.67 -1.76 4.46
C MET A 110 1.40 -3.03 4.90
N CYS A 111 2.45 -3.40 4.17
CA CYS A 111 3.27 -4.59 4.38
C CYS A 111 4.77 -4.22 4.38
N THR A 112 5.63 -5.09 3.86
CA THR A 112 7.10 -4.92 3.91
C THR A 112 7.58 -3.63 3.26
N GLU A 113 6.91 -3.11 2.25
CA GLU A 113 7.28 -1.85 1.58
C GLU A 113 7.34 -0.66 2.55
N GLY A 114 6.41 -0.61 3.52
CA GLY A 114 6.41 0.43 4.54
C GLY A 114 7.61 0.32 5.48
N GLU A 115 7.99 -0.92 5.83
CA GLU A 115 9.16 -1.18 6.67
C GLU A 115 10.45 -0.74 5.99
N LEU A 116 10.61 -1.07 4.71
CA LEU A 116 11.79 -0.70 3.93
C LEU A 116 11.88 0.82 3.78
N MET A 117 10.76 1.49 3.53
CA MET A 117 10.72 2.96 3.37
C MET A 117 11.05 3.69 4.66
N MET A 118 10.54 3.22 5.81
CA MET A 118 10.90 3.77 7.12
C MET A 118 12.37 3.52 7.45
N ALA A 119 12.85 2.29 7.27
CA ALA A 119 14.21 1.93 7.63
C ALA A 119 15.29 2.57 6.74
N ALA A 120 14.95 2.87 5.49
CA ALA A 120 15.83 3.60 4.58
C ALA A 120 15.88 5.11 4.88
N GLY A 121 15.06 5.63 5.80
CA GLY A 121 14.91 7.07 6.04
C GLY A 121 14.25 7.82 4.88
N ALA A 122 13.48 7.11 4.05
CA ALA A 122 12.82 7.69 2.88
C ALA A 122 11.53 8.43 3.25
N VAL A 123 10.85 8.00 4.32
CA VAL A 123 9.57 8.58 4.76
C VAL A 123 9.70 9.26 6.11
N GLU A 124 9.04 10.40 6.26
CA GLU A 124 8.84 11.10 7.53
C GLU A 124 7.49 10.75 8.17
N ARG A 125 6.52 10.31 7.35
CA ARG A 125 5.18 9.93 7.79
C ARG A 125 4.64 8.75 7.00
N VAL A 126 3.94 7.86 7.70
CA VAL A 126 3.14 6.78 7.13
C VAL A 126 1.66 6.98 7.46
N VAL A 127 0.80 6.81 6.46
CA VAL A 127 -0.66 6.86 6.60
C VAL A 127 -1.23 5.51 6.19
N THR A 128 -1.91 4.84 7.11
CA THR A 128 -2.41 3.48 6.89
C THR A 128 -3.63 3.18 7.74
N ALA A 129 -4.37 2.12 7.41
CA ALA A 129 -5.37 1.56 8.30
C ALA A 129 -4.85 0.37 9.12
N TRP A 130 -3.77 -0.25 8.65
CA TRP A 130 -3.16 -1.39 9.28
C TRP A 130 -1.79 -1.64 8.67
N MET A 131 -0.86 -2.16 9.47
CA MET A 131 0.46 -2.53 8.96
C MET A 131 1.02 -3.79 9.60
N SER A 132 1.40 -4.75 8.76
CA SER A 132 2.18 -5.93 9.12
C SER A 132 2.62 -6.71 7.88
N ILE A 133 3.69 -7.50 8.04
CA ILE A 133 4.24 -8.39 6.99
C ILE A 133 3.22 -9.48 6.59
N GLY A 134 2.26 -9.78 7.46
CA GLY A 134 1.20 -10.74 7.24
C GLY A 134 0.68 -11.31 8.55
N LEU A 135 -0.51 -11.92 8.51
CA LEU A 135 -1.15 -12.51 9.69
C LEU A 135 -0.24 -13.45 10.51
N PRO A 136 0.64 -14.28 9.90
CA PRO A 136 1.51 -15.18 10.66
C PRO A 136 2.55 -14.48 11.55
N TRP A 137 2.91 -13.22 11.26
CA TRP A 137 4.03 -12.52 11.92
C TRP A 137 3.58 -11.41 12.88
N GLY A 138 2.28 -11.21 13.04
CA GLY A 138 1.73 -10.19 13.94
C GLY A 138 2.10 -8.77 13.52
N VAL A 139 1.99 -7.81 14.44
CA VAL A 139 2.27 -6.38 14.17
C VAL A 139 3.74 -6.17 13.80
N SER A 140 3.99 -5.32 12.80
CA SER A 140 5.35 -4.99 12.33
C SER A 140 6.24 -4.45 13.47
N LYS A 141 7.34 -5.17 13.76
CA LYS A 141 8.35 -4.74 14.73
C LYS A 141 9.12 -3.52 14.24
N VAL A 142 9.30 -3.39 12.92
CA VAL A 142 9.95 -2.24 12.29
C VAL A 142 9.09 -1.00 12.44
N MET A 143 7.80 -1.07 12.08
CA MET A 143 6.87 0.04 12.29
C MET A 143 6.87 0.50 13.75
N ARG A 144 6.72 -0.44 14.69
CA ARG A 144 6.75 -0.12 16.11
C ARG A 144 8.04 0.59 16.50
N HIS A 145 9.19 0.09 16.08
CA HIS A 145 10.47 0.74 16.37
C HIS A 145 10.52 2.19 15.87
N TYR A 146 10.16 2.45 14.60
CA TYR A 146 10.27 3.80 14.02
C TYR A 146 9.20 4.78 14.53
N VAL A 147 8.00 4.29 14.83
CA VAL A 147 6.90 5.11 15.36
C VAL A 147 7.06 5.37 16.86
N GLU A 148 7.34 4.35 17.68
CA GLU A 148 7.49 4.50 19.14
C GLU A 148 8.73 5.34 19.51
N THR A 149 9.73 5.40 18.63
CA THR A 149 10.92 6.28 18.81
C THR A 149 10.71 7.70 18.26
N GLY A 150 9.57 7.99 17.62
CA GLY A 150 9.27 9.29 17.02
C GLY A 150 10.08 9.60 15.76
N LYS A 151 10.77 8.62 15.17
CA LYS A 151 11.51 8.78 13.90
C LYS A 151 10.58 8.95 12.70
N VAL A 152 9.38 8.36 12.75
CA VAL A 152 8.36 8.43 11.70
C VAL A 152 6.99 8.68 12.33
N ALA A 153 6.25 9.65 11.80
CA ALA A 153 4.87 9.90 12.22
C ALA A 153 3.91 8.83 11.66
N LEU A 154 2.98 8.38 12.49
CA LEU A 154 1.90 7.47 12.09
C LEU A 154 0.57 8.22 12.09
N GLU A 155 -0.14 8.18 10.95
CA GLU A 155 -1.51 8.66 10.80
C GLU A 155 -2.43 7.47 10.48
N GLU A 156 -3.33 7.13 11.38
CA GLU A 156 -4.17 5.93 11.26
C GLU A 156 -5.61 6.26 10.84
N TRP A 157 -6.10 5.58 9.82
CA TRP A 157 -7.49 5.70 9.36
C TRP A 157 -8.21 4.36 9.44
N SER A 158 -9.53 4.33 9.64
CA SER A 158 -10.25 3.08 9.39
C SER A 158 -10.12 2.70 7.92
N HIS A 159 -10.13 1.40 7.63
CA HIS A 159 -9.97 0.89 6.27
C HIS A 159 -10.99 1.51 5.28
N LEU A 160 -12.25 1.67 5.72
CA LEU A 160 -13.29 2.29 4.91
C LEU A 160 -13.06 3.79 4.75
N ALA A 161 -12.74 4.51 5.84
CA ALA A 161 -12.49 5.95 5.77
C ALA A 161 -11.37 6.26 4.79
N PHE A 162 -10.27 5.50 4.86
CA PHE A 162 -9.12 5.70 3.98
C PHE A 162 -9.48 5.52 2.50
N GLY A 163 -10.25 4.49 2.15
CA GLY A 163 -10.77 4.31 0.79
C GLY A 163 -11.71 5.44 0.34
N LEU A 164 -12.56 5.93 1.24
CA LEU A 164 -13.44 7.07 0.96
C LEU A 164 -12.65 8.35 0.65
N ARG A 165 -11.44 8.53 1.21
CA ARG A 165 -10.58 9.69 0.87
C ARG A 165 -10.20 9.69 -0.62
N PHE A 166 -9.78 8.54 -1.16
CA PHE A 166 -9.48 8.40 -2.59
C PHE A 166 -10.72 8.56 -3.46
N ARG A 167 -11.83 7.96 -3.04
CA ARG A 167 -13.10 8.05 -3.76
C ARG A 167 -13.61 9.49 -3.84
N ALA A 168 -13.51 10.25 -2.74
CA ALA A 168 -13.87 11.67 -2.70
C ALA A 168 -13.03 12.48 -3.68
N ALA A 169 -11.71 12.24 -3.70
CA ALA A 169 -10.79 12.88 -4.64
C ALA A 169 -11.13 12.56 -6.10
N GLY A 170 -11.34 11.27 -6.43
CA GLY A 170 -11.71 10.84 -7.77
C GLY A 170 -13.08 11.36 -8.25
N MET A 171 -14.00 11.62 -7.32
CA MET A 171 -15.30 12.26 -7.60
C MET A 171 -15.18 13.78 -7.78
N GLY A 172 -14.05 14.39 -7.37
CA GLY A 172 -13.89 15.83 -7.36
C GLY A 172 -14.76 16.53 -6.30
N VAL A 173 -14.93 15.91 -5.14
CA VAL A 173 -15.60 16.50 -3.97
C VAL A 173 -14.62 16.68 -2.81
N PRO A 174 -14.80 17.69 -1.94
CA PRO A 174 -13.87 17.95 -0.84
C PRO A 174 -13.91 16.89 0.26
N PHE A 175 -15.06 16.23 0.45
CA PHE A 175 -15.24 15.18 1.44
C PHE A 175 -16.41 14.26 1.06
N LEU A 176 -16.48 13.09 1.70
CA LEU A 176 -17.65 12.21 1.68
C LEU A 176 -18.21 12.03 3.10
N PRO A 177 -19.54 12.13 3.29
CA PRO A 177 -20.16 11.87 4.59
C PRO A 177 -20.15 10.36 4.89
N SER A 178 -19.87 9.96 6.13
CA SER A 178 -19.88 8.55 6.54
C SER A 178 -20.09 8.37 8.04
N LEU A 179 -20.53 7.17 8.45
CA LEU A 179 -20.57 6.77 9.85
C LEU A 179 -19.24 6.19 10.34
N THR A 180 -18.34 5.82 9.41
CA THR A 180 -17.03 5.27 9.79
C THR A 180 -16.24 6.32 10.58
N MET A 181 -15.35 5.84 11.47
CA MET A 181 -14.54 6.64 12.42
C MET A 181 -15.31 7.16 13.64
N LEU A 182 -16.60 7.49 13.52
CA LEU A 182 -17.40 7.96 14.66
C LEU A 182 -17.40 6.98 15.84
N GLY A 183 -17.31 7.52 17.05
CA GLY A 183 -17.28 6.72 18.29
C GLY A 183 -15.94 6.06 18.60
N SER A 184 -14.87 6.37 17.85
CA SER A 184 -13.51 5.92 18.12
C SER A 184 -12.54 7.10 18.26
N ASP A 185 -11.38 6.85 18.84
CA ASP A 185 -10.29 7.84 18.94
C ASP A 185 -9.76 8.29 17.56
N LEU A 186 -10.08 7.54 16.49
CA LEU A 186 -9.73 7.91 15.12
C LEU A 186 -10.38 9.22 14.66
N MET A 187 -11.41 9.71 15.36
CA MET A 187 -11.96 11.05 15.10
C MET A 187 -10.96 12.19 15.36
N GLY A 188 -9.93 11.96 16.16
CA GLY A 188 -8.85 12.92 16.37
C GLY A 188 -7.84 12.99 15.22
N VAL A 189 -7.86 12.01 14.30
CA VAL A 189 -6.87 11.91 13.22
C VAL A 189 -7.23 12.84 12.06
N GLY A 190 -6.21 13.43 11.44
CA GLY A 190 -6.39 14.06 10.13
C GLY A 190 -7.27 15.31 10.13
N GLY A 191 -7.47 15.94 11.30
CA GLY A 191 -8.30 17.14 11.45
C GLY A 191 -9.78 16.89 11.12
N MET A 192 -10.23 15.63 11.21
CA MET A 192 -11.56 15.22 10.78
C MET A 192 -12.66 16.01 11.48
N LYS A 193 -13.70 16.32 10.71
CA LYS A 193 -14.85 17.10 11.16
C LYS A 193 -16.10 16.25 11.12
N THR A 194 -17.14 16.72 11.79
CA THR A 194 -18.49 16.16 11.68
C THR A 194 -19.42 17.18 11.04
N LEU A 195 -20.53 16.68 10.49
CA LEU A 195 -21.63 17.49 9.97
C LEU A 195 -22.96 16.85 10.35
N ALA A 196 -24.02 17.65 10.40
CA ALA A 196 -25.38 17.13 10.50
C ALA A 196 -25.90 16.78 9.10
N ASP A 197 -26.48 15.59 8.96
CA ASP A 197 -27.26 15.21 7.78
C ASP A 197 -28.45 16.18 7.63
N PRO A 198 -28.56 16.91 6.50
CA PRO A 198 -29.63 17.89 6.31
C PRO A 198 -31.04 17.28 6.27
N TYR A 199 -31.18 15.97 6.07
CA TYR A 199 -32.49 15.30 5.97
C TYR A 199 -32.96 14.70 7.30
N THR A 200 -32.03 14.18 8.11
CA THR A 200 -32.36 13.46 9.35
C THR A 200 -31.84 14.14 10.61
N GLY A 201 -30.92 15.10 10.48
CA GLY A 201 -30.21 15.72 11.60
C GLY A 201 -29.14 14.81 12.24
N GLN A 202 -28.91 13.59 11.73
CA GLN A 202 -27.91 12.69 12.27
C GLN A 202 -26.49 13.21 12.06
N THR A 203 -25.63 13.05 13.06
CA THR A 203 -24.21 13.41 12.94
C THR A 203 -23.46 12.39 12.09
N LEU A 204 -22.77 12.87 11.05
CA LEU A 204 -21.90 12.10 10.16
C LEU A 204 -20.45 12.61 10.26
N ALA A 205 -19.47 11.75 10.04
CA ALA A 205 -18.09 12.15 9.81
C ALA A 205 -17.94 12.72 8.38
N ALA A 206 -17.22 13.83 8.26
CA ALA A 206 -16.83 14.43 6.99
C ALA A 206 -15.45 13.88 6.59
N VAL A 207 -15.41 12.77 5.86
CA VAL A 207 -14.15 12.12 5.46
C VAL A 207 -13.50 12.93 4.33
N PRO A 208 -12.38 13.63 4.58
CA PRO A 208 -11.79 14.55 3.61
C PRO A 208 -11.12 13.79 2.45
N ALA A 209 -11.18 14.37 1.26
CA ALA A 209 -10.49 13.84 0.09
C ALA A 209 -8.97 13.80 0.30
N LEU A 210 -8.30 12.82 -0.32
CA LEU A 210 -6.84 12.69 -0.33
C LEU A 210 -6.35 12.80 -1.78
N PHE A 211 -5.44 13.73 -2.02
CA PHE A 211 -4.88 14.03 -3.35
C PHE A 211 -3.37 13.78 -3.38
N PRO A 212 -2.93 12.55 -3.73
CA PRO A 212 -1.51 12.23 -3.76
C PRO A 212 -0.78 12.99 -4.86
N ASP A 213 0.50 13.27 -4.62
CA ASP A 213 1.39 13.79 -5.66
C ASP A 213 1.73 12.68 -6.65
N VAL A 214 2.01 11.48 -6.13
CA VAL A 214 2.34 10.30 -6.94
C VAL A 214 1.61 9.05 -6.43
N THR A 215 1.01 8.29 -7.35
CA THR A 215 0.50 6.94 -7.10
C THR A 215 1.34 5.92 -7.86
N LEU A 216 1.80 4.89 -7.16
CA LEU A 216 2.50 3.71 -7.68
C LEU A 216 1.52 2.55 -7.79
N LEU A 217 1.39 1.95 -8.97
CA LEU A 217 0.50 0.80 -9.22
C LEU A 217 1.26 -0.31 -9.94
N HIS A 218 0.74 -1.53 -9.80
CA HIS A 218 1.22 -2.70 -10.54
C HIS A 218 0.06 -3.41 -11.23
N ALA A 219 0.15 -3.75 -12.51
CA ALA A 219 -0.97 -4.30 -13.28
C ALA A 219 -0.63 -5.67 -13.90
N SER A 220 -1.64 -6.54 -14.02
CA SER A 220 -1.49 -7.87 -14.63
C SER A 220 -1.15 -7.80 -16.11
N ARG A 221 -1.63 -6.77 -16.82
CA ARG A 221 -1.26 -6.44 -18.21
C ARG A 221 -1.63 -5.00 -18.55
N ALA A 222 -0.96 -4.41 -19.53
CA ALA A 222 -1.31 -3.10 -20.08
C ALA A 222 -0.98 -3.00 -21.57
N ASP A 223 -1.61 -2.05 -22.28
CA ASP A 223 -1.13 -1.62 -23.60
C ASP A 223 -0.10 -0.48 -23.50
N ARG A 224 0.55 -0.16 -24.63
CA ARG A 224 1.55 0.93 -24.71
C ARG A 224 1.01 2.32 -24.36
N PHE A 225 -0.31 2.50 -24.34
CA PHE A 225 -0.98 3.77 -24.01
C PHE A 225 -1.32 3.88 -22.52
N GLY A 226 -1.06 2.84 -21.73
CA GLY A 226 -1.32 2.81 -20.29
C GLY A 226 -2.70 2.33 -19.91
N ASN A 227 -3.48 1.72 -20.81
CA ASN A 227 -4.72 1.06 -20.41
C ASN A 227 -4.39 -0.24 -19.68
N CYS A 228 -4.68 -0.30 -18.38
CA CYS A 228 -4.30 -1.44 -17.55
C CYS A 228 -5.50 -2.31 -17.19
N GLN A 229 -5.29 -3.62 -17.28
CA GLN A 229 -6.22 -4.62 -16.76
C GLN A 229 -5.59 -5.34 -15.57
N ILE A 230 -6.40 -5.57 -14.55
CA ILE A 230 -6.01 -6.26 -13.33
C ILE A 230 -6.85 -7.52 -13.19
N ASP A 231 -6.20 -8.66 -13.03
CA ASP A 231 -6.85 -9.91 -12.66
C ASP A 231 -6.97 -10.01 -11.14
N GLY A 232 -7.97 -10.73 -10.65
CA GLY A 232 -8.27 -10.80 -9.22
C GLY A 232 -8.90 -9.49 -8.71
N TYR A 233 -8.68 -9.19 -7.42
CA TYR A 233 -9.31 -8.04 -6.77
C TYR A 233 -8.50 -6.75 -7.05
N PRO A 234 -9.09 -5.71 -7.67
CA PRO A 234 -8.37 -4.49 -8.02
C PRO A 234 -8.15 -3.53 -6.85
N HIS A 235 -8.65 -3.85 -5.64
CA HIS A 235 -8.56 -3.02 -4.45
C HIS A 235 -9.02 -1.57 -4.69
N MET A 236 -8.22 -0.59 -4.29
CA MET A 236 -8.51 0.85 -4.39
C MET A 236 -7.76 1.53 -5.54
N ASP A 237 -7.07 0.75 -6.38
CA ASP A 237 -6.15 1.25 -7.41
C ASP A 237 -6.81 2.22 -8.39
N ALA A 238 -8.06 1.95 -8.79
CA ALA A 238 -8.80 2.83 -9.69
C ALA A 238 -9.10 4.21 -9.06
N ASP A 239 -9.45 4.23 -7.77
CA ASP A 239 -9.69 5.49 -7.04
C ASP A 239 -8.36 6.22 -6.79
N MET A 240 -7.29 5.50 -6.45
CA MET A 240 -5.94 6.06 -6.28
C MET A 240 -5.39 6.68 -7.57
N ALA A 241 -5.64 6.05 -8.73
CA ALA A 241 -5.23 6.57 -10.03
C ALA A 241 -5.98 7.86 -10.41
N ARG A 242 -7.25 7.98 -10.00
CA ARG A 242 -8.07 9.18 -10.25
C ARG A 242 -7.74 10.31 -9.29
N ALA A 243 -7.30 9.99 -8.07
CA ALA A 243 -6.99 10.95 -7.04
C ALA A 243 -5.63 11.65 -7.24
N ALA A 244 -4.68 11.00 -7.92
CA ALA A 244 -3.29 11.43 -7.95
C ALA A 244 -2.90 12.34 -9.13
N THR A 245 -1.93 13.21 -8.87
CA THR A 245 -1.36 14.09 -9.89
C THR A 245 -0.51 13.29 -10.88
N THR A 246 0.35 12.40 -10.40
CA THR A 246 1.19 11.51 -11.22
C THR A 246 0.84 10.05 -10.95
N VAL A 247 0.69 9.24 -12.00
CA VAL A 247 0.41 7.80 -11.89
C VAL A 247 1.50 7.01 -12.63
N LEU A 248 2.23 6.22 -11.86
CA LEU A 248 3.31 5.36 -12.31
C LEU A 248 2.84 3.91 -12.24
N VAL A 249 2.90 3.18 -13.36
CA VAL A 249 2.44 1.80 -13.44
C VAL A 249 3.58 0.89 -13.86
N THR A 250 3.79 -0.19 -13.11
CA THR A 250 4.53 -1.37 -13.59
C THR A 250 3.55 -2.43 -14.06
N THR A 251 3.91 -3.25 -15.03
CA THR A 251 3.04 -4.33 -15.50
C THR A 251 3.80 -5.62 -15.79
N GLU A 252 3.15 -6.76 -15.57
CA GLU A 252 3.69 -8.08 -15.90
C GLU A 252 3.81 -8.34 -17.41
N GLU A 253 2.92 -7.74 -18.21
CA GLU A 253 2.79 -8.07 -19.63
C GLU A 253 2.30 -6.87 -20.45
N LEU A 254 2.95 -6.65 -21.61
CA LEU A 254 2.44 -5.72 -22.62
C LEU A 254 1.60 -6.47 -23.64
N VAL A 255 0.37 -6.00 -23.85
CA VAL A 255 -0.57 -6.52 -24.85
C VAL A 255 -0.86 -5.47 -25.92
N SER A 256 -1.41 -5.89 -27.05
CA SER A 256 -1.86 -4.96 -28.08
C SER A 256 -3.06 -4.14 -27.61
N ASP A 257 -3.24 -2.96 -28.20
CA ASP A 257 -4.44 -2.15 -27.96
C ASP A 257 -5.71 -2.84 -28.50
N GLU A 258 -5.57 -3.73 -29.50
CA GLU A 258 -6.66 -4.61 -29.92
C GLU A 258 -7.09 -5.56 -28.80
N GLU A 259 -6.16 -6.19 -28.09
CA GLU A 259 -6.47 -7.10 -26.98
C GLU A 259 -7.19 -6.38 -25.84
N ILE A 260 -6.75 -5.16 -25.50
CA ILE A 260 -7.47 -4.31 -24.54
C ILE A 260 -8.89 -4.01 -25.02
N ARG A 261 -9.06 -3.64 -26.30
CA ARG A 261 -10.37 -3.34 -26.89
C ARG A 261 -11.29 -4.54 -27.04
N ARG A 262 -10.77 -5.78 -27.06
CA ARG A 262 -11.59 -7.00 -27.02
C ARG A 262 -12.30 -7.17 -25.69
N ARG A 263 -11.69 -6.69 -24.59
CA ARG A 263 -12.21 -6.80 -23.22
C ARG A 263 -12.19 -5.45 -22.50
N PRO A 264 -12.90 -4.42 -23.03
CA PRO A 264 -12.83 -3.06 -22.50
C PRO A 264 -13.41 -2.99 -21.08
N ASP A 265 -14.35 -3.87 -20.75
CA ASP A 265 -14.94 -4.09 -19.42
C ASP A 265 -13.91 -4.38 -18.32
N ARG A 266 -12.74 -4.92 -18.70
CA ARG A 266 -11.67 -5.27 -17.78
C ARG A 266 -10.64 -4.16 -17.56
N THR A 267 -10.78 -3.03 -18.25
CA THR A 267 -9.84 -1.91 -18.10
C THR A 267 -10.14 -1.16 -16.80
N VAL A 268 -9.31 -1.39 -15.79
CA VAL A 268 -9.47 -0.81 -14.45
C VAL A 268 -8.87 0.58 -14.38
N ILE A 269 -7.71 0.78 -15.01
CA ILE A 269 -6.98 2.06 -15.04
C ILE A 269 -6.91 2.51 -16.50
N PRO A 270 -7.68 3.54 -16.89
CA PRO A 270 -7.61 4.12 -18.23
C PRO A 270 -6.27 4.82 -18.48
N GLY A 271 -5.71 4.69 -19.69
CA GLY A 271 -4.39 5.22 -20.04
C GLY A 271 -4.24 6.74 -19.95
N PHE A 272 -5.33 7.50 -20.04
CA PHE A 272 -5.29 8.95 -19.86
C PHE A 272 -4.96 9.37 -18.42
N LEU A 273 -5.09 8.46 -17.44
CA LEU A 273 -4.66 8.70 -16.06
C LEU A 273 -3.17 8.40 -15.87
N VAL A 274 -2.56 7.58 -16.75
CA VAL A 274 -1.20 7.05 -16.60
C VAL A 274 -0.18 8.02 -17.20
N ASP A 275 0.88 8.28 -16.43
CA ASP A 275 1.97 9.18 -16.81
C ASP A 275 3.25 8.44 -17.21
N ALA A 276 3.46 7.24 -16.66
CA ALA A 276 4.56 6.35 -16.99
C ALA A 276 4.12 4.89 -16.84
N LEU A 277 4.49 4.07 -17.82
CA LEU A 277 4.27 2.62 -17.83
C LEU A 277 5.61 1.91 -18.00
N VAL A 278 5.86 0.91 -17.17
CA VAL A 278 7.08 0.08 -17.19
C VAL A 278 6.69 -1.38 -17.32
N LEU A 279 7.24 -2.08 -18.31
CA LEU A 279 7.15 -3.55 -18.36
C LEU A 279 8.14 -4.11 -17.33
N GLN A 280 7.62 -4.72 -16.28
CA GLN A 280 8.39 -5.33 -15.21
C GLN A 280 7.75 -6.65 -14.77
N PRO A 281 8.04 -7.76 -15.48
CA PRO A 281 7.68 -9.10 -15.01
C PRO A 281 8.22 -9.34 -13.60
N PHE A 282 7.44 -9.99 -12.76
CA PHE A 282 7.71 -10.15 -11.33
C PHE A 282 7.81 -8.83 -10.55
N GLY A 283 7.26 -7.72 -11.06
CA GLY A 283 7.42 -6.39 -10.48
C GLY A 283 6.82 -6.22 -9.08
N SER A 284 6.02 -7.16 -8.60
CA SER A 284 5.56 -7.21 -7.21
C SER A 284 6.40 -8.10 -6.30
N TYR A 285 7.27 -8.97 -6.82
CA TYR A 285 8.03 -9.91 -6.00
C TYR A 285 8.84 -9.20 -4.89
N PRO A 286 8.78 -9.65 -3.61
CA PRO A 286 8.34 -10.97 -3.13
C PRO A 286 6.84 -11.08 -2.81
N HIS A 287 6.06 -10.05 -3.14
CA HIS A 287 4.60 -10.05 -3.00
C HIS A 287 3.97 -10.83 -4.16
N GLU A 288 2.68 -11.17 -4.07
CA GLU A 288 1.96 -11.97 -5.07
C GLU A 288 1.33 -11.12 -6.18
N VAL A 289 1.11 -11.75 -7.32
CA VAL A 289 0.21 -11.26 -8.36
C VAL A 289 -0.72 -12.41 -8.77
N TRP A 290 -2.02 -12.15 -8.65
CA TRP A 290 -3.07 -13.16 -8.86
C TRP A 290 -2.90 -13.89 -10.20
N GLY A 291 -2.83 -15.22 -10.14
CA GLY A 291 -2.67 -16.09 -11.31
C GLY A 291 -1.31 -16.04 -11.99
N ARG A 292 -0.35 -15.26 -11.50
CA ARG A 292 1.01 -15.15 -12.07
C ARG A 292 2.06 -15.79 -11.16
N TYR A 293 2.14 -15.35 -9.91
CA TYR A 293 3.06 -15.90 -8.91
C TYR A 293 2.56 -15.59 -7.49
N HIS A 294 2.84 -16.53 -6.59
CA HIS A 294 2.46 -16.45 -5.19
C HIS A 294 3.49 -15.66 -4.37
N ALA A 295 3.08 -15.19 -3.19
CA ALA A 295 3.98 -14.48 -2.28
C ALA A 295 5.06 -15.42 -1.77
N ASP A 296 6.28 -14.90 -1.61
CA ASP A 296 7.41 -15.66 -1.08
C ASP A 296 7.39 -15.64 0.45
N PHE A 297 6.52 -16.48 1.03
CA PHE A 297 6.40 -16.61 2.48
C PHE A 297 7.67 -17.14 3.15
N GLU A 298 8.49 -17.92 2.43
CA GLU A 298 9.80 -18.36 2.92
C GLU A 298 10.71 -17.14 3.13
N HIS A 299 10.72 -16.19 2.19
CA HIS A 299 11.53 -14.97 2.29
C HIS A 299 11.06 -14.06 3.43
N PHE A 300 9.75 -13.92 3.62
CA PHE A 300 9.21 -13.20 4.77
C PHE A 300 9.58 -13.88 6.10
N ALA A 301 9.57 -15.21 6.16
CA ALA A 301 9.99 -15.96 7.34
C ALA A 301 11.48 -15.75 7.63
N GLU A 302 12.35 -15.78 6.60
CA GLU A 302 13.78 -15.49 6.73
C GLU A 302 14.01 -14.07 7.28
N TYR A 303 13.37 -13.07 6.68
CA TYR A 303 13.49 -11.66 7.07
C TYR A 303 13.00 -11.41 8.51
N THR A 304 11.86 -11.97 8.89
CA THR A 304 11.30 -11.81 10.24
C THR A 304 12.11 -12.56 11.30
N ALA A 305 12.55 -13.78 11.03
CA ALA A 305 13.42 -14.53 11.94
C ALA A 305 14.74 -13.80 12.19
N ASP A 306 15.24 -13.09 11.18
CA ASP A 306 16.47 -12.33 11.29
C ASP A 306 16.31 -11.06 12.13
N ILE A 307 15.19 -10.34 11.99
CA ILE A 307 14.80 -9.24 12.91
C ILE A 307 14.72 -9.75 14.35
N ASP A 308 14.13 -10.93 14.56
CA ASP A 308 13.95 -11.51 15.89
C ASP A 308 15.28 -11.86 16.56
N ARG A 309 16.25 -12.30 15.76
CA ARG A 309 17.57 -12.69 16.22
C ARG A 309 18.51 -11.50 16.45
N ARG A 310 18.52 -10.52 15.53
CA ARG A 310 19.53 -9.45 15.48
C ARG A 310 19.01 -8.08 15.90
N GLY A 311 17.69 -7.93 16.04
CA GLY A 311 17.03 -6.65 16.27
C GLY A 311 16.78 -5.87 14.98
N VAL A 312 15.84 -4.92 15.04
CA VAL A 312 15.33 -4.16 13.89
C VAL A 312 16.44 -3.42 13.14
N GLU A 313 17.26 -2.62 13.82
CA GLU A 313 18.25 -1.76 13.16
C GLU A 313 19.29 -2.57 12.36
N ALA A 314 19.87 -3.60 12.99
CA ALA A 314 20.89 -4.43 12.35
C ALA A 314 20.34 -5.31 11.21
N ALA A 315 19.18 -5.95 11.41
CA ALA A 315 18.60 -6.84 10.42
C ALA A 315 18.12 -6.08 9.18
N VAL A 316 17.40 -4.98 9.37
CA VAL A 316 16.80 -4.25 8.25
C VAL A 316 17.85 -3.44 7.48
N SER A 317 18.88 -2.89 8.15
CA SER A 317 19.98 -2.22 7.46
C SER A 317 20.74 -3.18 6.52
N ASP A 318 21.01 -4.40 6.97
CA ASP A 318 21.66 -5.42 6.15
C ASP A 318 20.75 -5.89 5.00
N TYR A 319 19.44 -6.03 5.28
CA TYR A 319 18.46 -6.33 4.24
C TYR A 319 18.41 -5.26 3.15
N LEU A 320 18.39 -3.97 3.52
CA LEU A 320 18.43 -2.86 2.56
C LEU A 320 19.73 -2.87 1.74
N ALA A 321 20.88 -3.09 2.40
CA ALA A 321 22.16 -3.19 1.70
C ALA A 321 22.14 -4.32 0.65
N ARG A 322 21.67 -5.51 1.03
CA ARG A 322 21.68 -6.70 0.16
C ARG A 322 20.62 -6.68 -0.94
N TYR A 323 19.39 -6.28 -0.62
CA TYR A 323 18.24 -6.45 -1.51
C TYR A 323 17.74 -5.15 -2.17
N VAL A 324 18.28 -3.99 -1.78
CA VAL A 324 17.89 -2.69 -2.37
C VAL A 324 19.09 -1.98 -2.97
N HIS A 325 20.21 -1.88 -2.25
CA HIS A 325 21.33 -1.03 -2.67
C HIS A 325 22.44 -1.76 -3.43
N ALA A 326 22.64 -3.05 -3.18
CA ALA A 326 23.64 -3.84 -3.90
C ALA A 326 23.23 -4.21 -5.34
N PRO A 327 21.97 -4.62 -5.64
CA PRO A 327 21.55 -4.89 -7.01
C PRO A 327 21.53 -3.60 -7.85
N ALA A 328 22.00 -3.65 -9.10
CA ALA A 328 22.00 -2.48 -9.97
C ALA A 328 20.63 -2.23 -10.60
N SER A 329 19.85 -3.29 -10.82
CA SER A 329 18.47 -3.26 -11.31
C SER A 329 17.53 -4.17 -10.51
N PHE A 330 16.22 -4.13 -10.85
CA PHE A 330 15.25 -5.05 -10.25
C PHE A 330 15.45 -6.49 -10.74
N GLU A 331 15.95 -6.70 -11.96
CA GLU A 331 16.34 -8.00 -12.49
C GLU A 331 17.46 -8.61 -11.66
N ASP A 332 18.52 -7.85 -11.35
CA ASP A 332 19.61 -8.30 -10.47
C ASP A 332 19.08 -8.69 -9.09
N TYR A 333 18.07 -7.97 -8.57
CA TYR A 333 17.42 -8.33 -7.33
C TYR A 333 16.69 -9.68 -7.43
N LEU A 334 15.99 -9.96 -8.54
CA LEU A 334 15.33 -11.24 -8.78
C LEU A 334 16.35 -12.40 -8.89
N GLU A 335 17.53 -12.15 -9.46
CA GLU A 335 18.60 -13.15 -9.59
C GLU A 335 19.11 -13.65 -8.24
N LEU A 336 19.06 -12.84 -7.17
CA LEU A 336 19.45 -13.25 -5.82
C LEU A 336 18.65 -14.44 -5.27
N PHE A 337 17.45 -14.67 -5.80
CA PHE A 337 16.55 -15.76 -5.40
C PHE A 337 16.70 -17.00 -6.28
N GLY A 338 17.21 -16.80 -7.51
CA GLY A 338 17.38 -17.84 -8.52
C GLY A 338 16.08 -18.28 -9.19
N GLY A 339 16.18 -18.67 -10.47
CA GLY A 339 15.02 -19.04 -11.29
C GLY A 339 14.18 -20.20 -10.74
N ALA A 340 14.79 -21.12 -9.98
CA ALA A 340 14.07 -22.21 -9.34
C ALA A 340 13.08 -21.74 -8.26
N ARG A 341 13.43 -20.71 -7.48
CA ARG A 341 12.54 -20.15 -6.44
C ARG A 341 11.39 -19.36 -7.06
N LEU A 342 11.69 -18.54 -8.07
CA LEU A 342 10.68 -17.80 -8.82
C LEU A 342 9.70 -18.75 -9.55
N LYS A 343 10.21 -19.83 -10.15
CA LYS A 343 9.37 -20.84 -10.78
C LYS A 343 8.44 -21.54 -9.78
N ARG A 344 8.90 -21.85 -8.56
CA ARG A 344 8.02 -22.40 -7.50
C ARG A 344 6.90 -21.44 -7.15
N ALA A 345 7.17 -20.13 -7.07
CA ALA A 345 6.15 -19.13 -6.83
C ALA A 345 5.09 -19.10 -7.94
N GLN A 346 5.50 -19.24 -9.21
CA GLN A 346 4.57 -19.35 -10.35
C GLN A 346 3.74 -20.63 -10.29
N ASP A 347 4.38 -21.77 -10.04
CA ASP A 347 3.70 -23.07 -9.97
C ASP A 347 2.66 -23.08 -8.84
N ALA A 348 2.98 -22.50 -7.68
CA ALA A 348 2.05 -22.34 -6.57
C ALA A 348 0.83 -21.45 -6.92
N ALA A 349 1.03 -20.37 -7.69
CA ALA A 349 -0.09 -19.53 -8.14
C ALA A 349 -1.01 -20.26 -9.13
N ARG A 350 -0.44 -21.09 -10.02
CA ARG A 350 -1.22 -21.90 -10.97
C ARG A 350 -2.07 -22.94 -10.25
N GLU A 351 -1.52 -23.58 -9.22
CA GLU A 351 -2.24 -24.55 -8.38
C GLU A 351 -3.44 -23.89 -7.68
N LEU A 352 -3.24 -22.71 -7.07
CA LEU A 352 -4.31 -21.98 -6.37
C LEU A 352 -5.43 -21.48 -7.29
N THR A 353 -5.11 -21.17 -8.54
CA THR A 353 -6.07 -20.63 -9.52
C THR A 353 -6.69 -21.71 -10.42
N GLY A 354 -6.25 -22.96 -10.30
CA GLY A 354 -6.75 -24.07 -11.12
C GLY A 354 -6.38 -23.96 -12.61
N THR A 355 -5.30 -23.23 -12.92
CA THR A 355 -4.83 -23.00 -14.29
C THR A 355 -3.65 -23.94 -14.57
N LEU A 356 -3.96 -25.25 -14.70
CA LEU A 356 -2.98 -26.31 -15.00
C LEU A 356 -2.75 -26.49 -16.50
#